data_AF-A0A4P9W1G7-F1
#
_entry.id   AF-A0A4P9W1G7-F1
#
_cell.length_a   1.000
_cell.length_b   1.000
_cell.length_c   1.000
_cell.angle_alpha   90.00
_cell.angle_beta   90.00
_cell.angle_gamma   90.00
#
_symmetry.space_group_name_H-M   'P 1'
#
loop_
_entity.id
_entity.type
_entity.pdbx_description
1 polymer ?
#
loop_
_entity_poly.entity_id
_entity_poly.type
_entity_poly.pdbx_seq_one_letter_code
_entity_poly.pdbx_strand_id
1 'polypeptide(L)'
;MASGWVVPTVLLVEDPDGHRLSRISLNIANLQRCNLKARALASWRHGHWRAGGLARRDLRRRSYGVLEARWATCAVRLPIRIPPRQSASSCPFPPRLFPMKLRPRSRRAHRTPRPKRLPLPVGPPAPGSSIPDNLHRFALVYKTWFRQATESMLESPCLDFVYDLRELKAAKTLEAMDGVFNFGVHVRHIDIPLWHFDVELLGSLWCPSLRSLKINEGCDLRKQPICNLESLAAIFHGCPQLIGFHFSGPRAPIGDQGFWESEKGTHFKRGISRLRLLTVEVLMVDNTQTLMHFNEAVGAELEQWVGDGPWASQIQAVAQAPNLKRLAVRATAAPFFNGVRDNIILHTTALTSVRLLDPIQGFAQNFPLLLAACPHLDELDVGENHIDDAGFEILGQRPHLALLRAPGTGYYQHTTEIDTVTKYLTLRGKKLSRLTLPFCHYHEARTGEAIAAALITSAPNLVMVDFGKLRMPVDSLRAMIARLPNLEVVGIKERRVNWERDVRVGPLNPEETRRIAPMGLDLRALAGVDVV
;
A
#
# COMPACT_ATOMS: atom_id res chain seq x y z
N MET A 1 36.83 -21.12 -6.81
CA MET A 1 37.07 -19.81 -6.16
C MET A 1 35.72 -19.26 -5.76
N ALA A 2 35.35 -19.43 -4.50
CA ALA A 2 34.18 -18.81 -3.88
C ALA A 2 34.57 -18.54 -2.42
N SER A 3 34.98 -17.31 -2.13
CA SER A 3 35.23 -16.84 -0.77
C SER A 3 33.90 -16.57 -0.09
N GLY A 4 33.71 -17.09 1.11
CA GLY A 4 32.53 -16.83 1.95
C GLY A 4 32.51 -15.38 2.42
N TRP A 5 31.76 -14.55 1.71
CA TRP A 5 31.30 -13.25 2.19
C TRP A 5 29.87 -13.43 2.69
N VAL A 6 29.58 -12.98 3.91
CA VAL A 6 28.21 -12.78 4.36
C VAL A 6 27.74 -11.48 3.71
N VAL A 7 27.12 -11.61 2.53
CA VAL A 7 26.41 -10.52 1.88
C VAL A 7 25.04 -10.40 2.56
N PRO A 8 24.58 -9.21 2.97
CA PRO A 8 23.20 -9.06 3.40
C PRO A 8 22.28 -9.44 2.24
N THR A 9 21.33 -10.34 2.50
CA THR A 9 20.37 -10.78 1.50
C THR A 9 19.45 -9.61 1.16
N VAL A 10 19.73 -8.93 0.06
CA VAL A 10 18.74 -8.12 -0.64
C VAL A 10 17.78 -9.11 -1.29
N LEU A 11 16.57 -9.23 -0.71
CA LEU A 11 15.49 -9.96 -1.38
C LEU A 11 14.96 -9.05 -2.49
N LEU A 12 15.46 -9.27 -3.71
CA LEU A 12 14.77 -8.81 -4.91
C LEU A 12 13.53 -9.71 -5.05
N VAL A 13 12.35 -9.15 -4.78
CA VAL A 13 11.09 -9.84 -5.05
C VAL A 13 10.70 -9.46 -6.47
N GLU A 14 10.76 -10.42 -7.39
CA GLU A 14 10.15 -10.27 -8.70
C GLU A 14 8.63 -10.37 -8.52
N ASP A 15 7.92 -9.34 -8.99
CA ASP A 15 6.46 -9.35 -9.14
C ASP A 15 6.08 -10.45 -10.16
N PRO A 16 5.01 -11.25 -9.94
CA PRO A 16 4.47 -12.13 -10.98
C PRO A 16 4.22 -11.46 -12.35
N ASP A 17 4.08 -10.13 -12.38
CA ASP A 17 3.88 -9.35 -13.62
C ASP A 17 5.19 -8.84 -14.27
N GLY A 18 6.36 -9.25 -13.77
CA GLY A 18 7.66 -8.98 -14.41
C GLY A 18 8.23 -7.58 -14.16
N HIS A 19 7.64 -6.79 -13.26
CA HIS A 19 8.20 -5.53 -12.80
C HIS A 19 9.32 -5.78 -11.78
N ARG A 20 10.52 -5.21 -12.04
CA ARG A 20 11.64 -5.20 -11.08
C ARG A 20 11.36 -4.16 -10.00
N LEU A 21 10.67 -4.54 -8.94
CA LEU A 21 10.58 -3.71 -7.74
C LEU A 21 11.84 -3.90 -6.89
N SER A 22 12.72 -2.88 -6.85
CA SER A 22 13.79 -2.81 -5.86
C SER A 22 13.22 -2.38 -4.51
N ARG A 23 12.46 -3.27 -3.87
CA ARG A 23 11.96 -3.07 -2.50
C ARG A 23 12.92 -3.76 -1.53
N ILE A 24 13.71 -2.98 -0.79
CA ILE A 24 14.48 -3.52 0.33
C ILE A 24 13.65 -3.39 1.60
N SER A 25 12.96 -4.46 1.96
CA SER A 25 12.57 -4.63 3.36
C SER A 25 13.87 -4.84 4.14
N LEU A 26 14.20 -3.89 5.03
CA LEU A 26 15.24 -4.07 6.04
C LEU A 26 14.72 -5.09 7.04
N ASN A 27 14.71 -6.36 6.63
CA ASN A 27 14.33 -7.47 7.47
C ASN A 27 15.49 -7.70 8.44
N ILE A 28 15.45 -6.99 9.56
CA ILE A 28 16.46 -7.04 10.62
C ILE A 28 16.63 -8.50 11.13
N ALA A 29 15.61 -9.36 11.00
CA ALA A 29 15.72 -10.79 11.33
C ALA A 29 16.62 -11.57 10.35
N ASN A 30 16.74 -11.17 9.08
CA ASN A 30 17.66 -11.78 8.11
C ASN A 30 19.12 -11.42 8.37
N LEU A 31 19.41 -10.19 8.81
CA LEU A 31 20.75 -9.81 9.31
C LEU A 31 21.19 -10.71 10.48
N GLN A 32 20.24 -11.20 11.29
CA GLN A 32 20.50 -12.07 12.44
C GLN A 32 20.61 -13.56 12.08
N ARG A 33 19.80 -14.08 11.15
CA ARG A 33 19.90 -15.50 10.71
C ARG A 33 21.26 -15.84 10.10
N CYS A 34 21.90 -14.88 9.43
CA CYS A 34 23.28 -15.04 8.95
C CYS A 34 24.30 -15.16 10.10
N ASN A 35 24.06 -14.45 11.21
CA ASN A 35 24.92 -14.50 12.40
C ASN A 35 24.75 -15.81 13.20
N LEU A 36 23.51 -16.34 13.29
CA LEU A 36 23.22 -17.63 13.93
C LEU A 36 23.73 -18.84 13.12
N LYS A 37 23.61 -18.82 11.79
CA LYS A 37 24.20 -19.87 10.93
C LYS A 37 25.73 -19.92 11.01
N ALA A 38 26.39 -18.76 11.14
CA ALA A 38 27.83 -18.68 11.34
C ALA A 38 28.27 -19.30 12.67
N ARG A 39 27.48 -19.12 13.75
CA ARG A 39 27.72 -19.75 15.06
C ARG A 39 27.48 -21.26 15.06
N ALA A 40 26.43 -21.73 14.37
CA ALA A 40 26.15 -23.17 14.24
C ALA A 40 27.24 -23.91 13.44
N LEU A 41 27.76 -23.30 12.37
CA LEU A 41 28.88 -23.85 11.59
C LEU A 41 30.22 -23.83 12.34
N ALA A 42 30.43 -22.89 13.27
CA ALA A 42 31.60 -22.85 14.15
C ALA A 42 31.51 -23.91 15.27
N SER A 43 30.32 -24.16 15.82
CA SER A 43 30.06 -25.21 16.81
C SER A 43 30.22 -26.62 16.23
N TRP A 44 29.87 -26.83 14.96
CA TRP A 44 29.96 -28.15 14.32
C TRP A 44 31.40 -28.57 13.97
N ARG A 45 32.35 -27.63 13.95
CA ARG A 45 33.78 -27.91 13.63
C ARG A 45 34.65 -28.25 14.85
N HIS A 46 34.14 -28.13 16.07
CA HIS A 46 34.88 -28.43 17.29
C HIS A 46 34.07 -29.32 18.23
N GLY A 47 34.18 -30.64 18.08
CA GLY A 47 33.70 -31.57 19.11
C GLY A 47 33.51 -33.01 18.63
N HIS A 48 34.62 -33.76 18.56
CA HIS A 48 34.59 -35.22 18.47
C HIS A 48 34.19 -35.86 19.80
N TRP A 49 33.52 -36.99 19.66
CA TRP A 49 33.02 -37.92 20.68
C TRP A 49 34.04 -38.35 21.74
N ARG A 50 33.56 -38.53 22.98
CA ARG A 50 34.04 -39.60 23.86
C ARG A 50 32.85 -40.43 24.33
N ALA A 51 32.92 -41.72 24.03
CA ALA A 51 32.06 -42.77 24.55
C ALA A 51 32.44 -43.09 26.01
N GLY A 52 31.43 -43.39 26.82
CA GLY A 52 31.57 -43.90 28.18
C GLY A 52 30.18 -44.12 28.76
N GLY A 53 29.68 -45.35 28.67
CA GLY A 53 28.32 -45.70 29.07
C GLY A 53 28.17 -45.94 30.58
N LEU A 54 26.94 -45.83 31.07
CA LEU A 54 26.33 -46.80 32.00
C LEU A 54 24.86 -46.47 32.26
N ALA A 55 24.10 -47.54 32.47
CA ALA A 55 22.82 -47.67 33.17
C ALA A 55 21.51 -47.32 32.43
N ARG A 56 20.86 -48.42 32.05
CA ARG A 56 19.41 -48.64 31.81
C ARG A 56 18.54 -48.04 32.91
N ARG A 57 17.39 -47.44 32.54
CA ARG A 57 16.07 -47.68 33.16
C ARG A 57 14.91 -47.07 32.35
N ASP A 58 14.11 -47.98 31.82
CA ASP A 58 12.65 -48.01 31.64
C ASP A 58 11.83 -46.77 31.24
N LEU A 59 11.38 -46.86 29.98
CA LEU A 59 10.05 -46.55 29.43
C LEU A 59 8.91 -46.29 30.43
N ARG A 60 8.20 -45.17 30.22
CA ARG A 60 6.73 -45.15 30.06
C ARG A 60 6.22 -43.87 29.36
N ARG A 61 5.67 -44.07 28.16
CA ARG A 61 4.49 -43.43 27.51
C ARG A 61 4.28 -41.92 27.64
N ARG A 62 4.27 -41.22 26.49
CA ARG A 62 3.04 -40.74 25.83
C ARG A 62 3.35 -40.17 24.43
N SER A 63 2.63 -40.68 23.45
CA SER A 63 2.64 -40.31 22.03
C SER A 63 1.83 -39.03 21.79
N TYR A 64 2.24 -38.20 20.83
CA TYR A 64 1.48 -37.84 19.61
C TYR A 64 2.21 -36.73 18.82
N GLY A 65 2.28 -36.89 17.49
CA GLY A 65 2.51 -35.78 16.54
C GLY A 65 3.78 -35.87 15.70
N VAL A 66 3.86 -36.81 14.74
CA VAL A 66 4.86 -36.78 13.66
C VAL A 66 4.26 -36.06 12.46
N LEU A 67 4.85 -34.91 12.10
CA LEU A 67 4.67 -34.21 10.84
C LEU A 67 5.89 -34.57 9.96
N GLU A 68 5.72 -35.52 9.05
CA GLU A 68 6.71 -35.83 8.02
C GLU A 68 6.67 -34.76 6.92
N ALA A 69 7.73 -33.97 6.79
CA ALA A 69 7.98 -33.15 5.62
C ALA A 69 8.86 -33.93 4.63
N ARG A 70 8.22 -34.55 3.63
CA ARG A 70 8.91 -35.08 2.44
C ARG A 70 9.33 -33.92 1.54
N TRP A 71 10.63 -33.76 1.31
CA TRP A 71 11.15 -32.89 0.25
C TRP A 71 11.42 -33.74 -0.99
N ALA A 72 10.56 -33.60 -2.00
CA ALA A 72 10.78 -34.15 -3.32
C ALA A 72 11.64 -33.19 -4.15
N THR A 73 12.75 -33.70 -4.67
CA THR A 73 13.56 -33.07 -5.72
C THR A 73 12.75 -33.02 -7.03
N CYS A 74 12.24 -31.85 -7.41
CA CYS A 74 11.77 -31.58 -8.77
C CYS A 74 12.88 -30.93 -9.58
N ALA A 75 13.45 -31.70 -10.52
CA ALA A 75 14.26 -31.18 -11.60
C ALA A 75 13.34 -30.53 -12.65
N VAL A 76 13.43 -29.20 -12.81
CA VAL A 76 12.77 -28.50 -13.91
C VAL A 76 13.65 -28.59 -15.15
N ARG A 77 13.23 -29.40 -16.14
CA ARG A 77 13.74 -29.34 -17.51
C ARG A 77 13.10 -28.15 -18.22
N LEU A 78 13.91 -27.23 -18.71
CA LEU A 78 13.50 -26.17 -19.64
C LEU A 78 13.12 -26.80 -21.00
N PRO A 79 11.96 -26.47 -21.59
CA PRO A 79 11.70 -26.78 -22.98
C PRO A 79 12.34 -25.71 -23.88
N ILE A 80 13.29 -26.14 -24.70
CA ILE A 80 13.80 -25.36 -25.84
C ILE A 80 12.66 -25.27 -26.87
N ARG A 81 12.08 -24.09 -27.06
CA ARG A 81 11.16 -23.82 -28.18
C ARG A 81 11.97 -23.59 -29.46
N ILE A 82 11.79 -24.49 -30.42
CA ILE A 82 12.24 -24.37 -31.81
C ILE A 82 11.17 -23.58 -32.57
N PRO A 83 11.51 -22.55 -33.37
CA PRO A 83 10.52 -21.82 -34.17
C PRO A 83 10.03 -22.66 -35.36
N PRO A 84 8.77 -22.51 -35.79
CA PRO A 84 8.24 -23.28 -36.91
C PRO A 84 8.79 -22.80 -38.26
N ARG A 85 9.04 -23.79 -39.12
CA ARG A 85 9.41 -23.65 -40.54
C ARG A 85 8.34 -22.85 -41.28
N GLN A 86 8.74 -21.77 -41.96
CA GLN A 86 7.94 -21.13 -42.99
C GLN A 86 8.00 -21.98 -44.28
N SER A 87 6.82 -22.26 -44.83
CA SER A 87 6.59 -22.85 -46.14
C SER A 87 6.89 -21.84 -47.25
N ALA A 88 7.75 -22.21 -48.20
CA ALA A 88 8.06 -21.42 -49.39
C ALA A 88 7.16 -21.83 -50.57
N SER A 89 6.50 -20.84 -51.18
CA SER A 89 5.84 -20.95 -52.48
C SER A 89 6.67 -20.25 -53.57
N SER A 90 7.18 -21.06 -54.50
CA SER A 90 7.34 -20.91 -55.96
C SER A 90 7.60 -19.54 -56.65
N CYS A 91 8.63 -19.58 -57.51
CA CYS A 91 8.83 -18.93 -58.85
C CYS A 91 9.71 -17.64 -58.94
N PRO A 92 10.36 -17.32 -60.09
CA PRO A 92 11.70 -17.80 -60.45
C PRO A 92 12.72 -16.71 -60.91
N PHE A 93 14.04 -17.03 -60.86
CA PHE A 93 15.26 -16.61 -61.61
C PHE A 93 15.37 -15.24 -62.36
N PRO A 94 16.60 -14.63 -62.57
CA PRO A 94 17.85 -15.27 -63.01
C PRO A 94 19.20 -14.78 -62.38
N PRO A 95 20.37 -15.36 -62.75
CA PRO A 95 21.60 -15.38 -61.94
C PRO A 95 22.77 -14.52 -62.46
N ARG A 96 23.74 -14.19 -61.60
CA ARG A 96 25.12 -13.80 -62.01
C ARG A 96 26.22 -14.28 -61.02
N LEU A 97 26.86 -15.37 -61.45
CA LEU A 97 28.30 -15.71 -61.54
C LEU A 97 29.40 -14.97 -60.71
N PHE A 98 30.11 -15.79 -59.90
CA PHE A 98 31.58 -15.90 -59.62
C PHE A 98 32.41 -14.79 -58.92
N PRO A 99 33.61 -15.08 -58.33
CA PRO A 99 34.16 -16.36 -57.82
C PRO A 99 34.88 -16.30 -56.44
N MET A 100 35.18 -17.52 -55.95
CA MET A 100 36.15 -17.90 -54.92
C MET A 100 37.52 -17.21 -54.96
N LYS A 101 38.15 -17.04 -53.78
CA LYS A 101 39.58 -17.36 -53.58
C LYS A 101 39.78 -18.23 -52.35
N LEU A 102 40.49 -19.33 -52.58
CA LEU A 102 40.87 -20.38 -51.64
C LEU A 102 42.35 -20.23 -51.24
N ARG A 103 42.63 -20.56 -49.95
CA ARG A 103 43.85 -21.15 -49.37
C ARG A 103 45.10 -20.26 -49.15
N PRO A 104 46.08 -20.65 -48.28
CA PRO A 104 46.21 -21.90 -47.50
C PRO A 104 46.60 -21.75 -45.99
N ARG A 105 46.60 -22.91 -45.33
CA ARG A 105 47.10 -23.25 -43.97
C ARG A 105 48.61 -23.05 -43.76
N SER A 106 48.98 -22.80 -42.50
CA SER A 106 50.07 -23.39 -41.65
C SER A 106 50.66 -22.27 -40.76
N ARG A 107 51.17 -22.44 -39.53
CA ARG A 107 51.84 -23.54 -38.82
C ARG A 107 51.90 -23.20 -37.30
N ARG A 108 52.32 -24.17 -36.49
CA ARG A 108 52.37 -24.24 -35.02
C ARG A 108 53.35 -23.28 -34.30
N ALA A 109 53.07 -23.12 -33.00
CA ALA A 109 53.96 -23.02 -31.82
C ALA A 109 54.52 -21.65 -31.38
N HIS A 110 54.13 -21.18 -30.17
CA HIS A 110 54.93 -21.32 -28.94
C HIS A 110 54.11 -20.84 -27.71
N ARG A 111 54.11 -21.64 -26.65
CA ARG A 111 53.57 -21.30 -25.31
C ARG A 111 54.70 -20.69 -24.47
N THR A 112 54.41 -19.58 -23.76
CA THR A 112 55.23 -19.05 -22.65
C THR A 112 54.43 -19.10 -21.33
N PRO A 113 55.07 -19.29 -20.17
CA PRO A 113 54.39 -19.59 -18.91
C PRO A 113 53.98 -18.31 -18.14
N ARG A 114 52.82 -18.36 -17.47
CA ARG A 114 52.37 -17.33 -16.50
C ARG A 114 53.05 -17.52 -15.13
N PRO A 115 53.39 -16.44 -14.40
CA PRO A 115 53.99 -16.54 -13.07
C PRO A 115 52.96 -16.84 -11.98
N LYS A 116 53.37 -17.65 -10.99
CA LYS A 116 52.64 -17.98 -9.77
C LYS A 116 52.63 -16.77 -8.81
N ARG A 117 51.46 -16.39 -8.29
CA ARG A 117 51.33 -15.45 -7.15
C ARG A 117 51.17 -16.22 -5.84
N LEU A 118 51.91 -15.79 -4.81
CA LEU A 118 51.86 -16.28 -3.43
C LEU A 118 50.59 -15.77 -2.71
N PRO A 119 50.00 -16.53 -1.77
CA PRO A 119 48.85 -16.09 -0.96
C PRO A 119 49.29 -15.32 0.29
N LEU A 120 48.52 -14.29 0.64
CA LEU A 120 48.58 -13.58 1.94
C LEU A 120 47.76 -14.34 3.02
N PRO A 121 48.12 -14.24 4.31
CA PRO A 121 47.44 -14.98 5.38
C PRO A 121 46.11 -14.34 5.76
N VAL A 122 45.08 -15.18 5.93
CA VAL A 122 43.74 -14.81 6.40
C VAL A 122 43.52 -15.41 7.78
N GLY A 123 43.34 -14.57 8.81
CA GLY A 123 42.93 -14.97 10.15
C GLY A 123 41.40 -15.06 10.30
N PRO A 124 40.88 -15.87 11.24
CA PRO A 124 39.44 -16.04 11.47
C PRO A 124 38.81 -14.80 12.12
N PRO A 125 37.48 -14.58 11.94
CA PRO A 125 36.79 -13.45 12.55
C PRO A 125 36.65 -13.63 14.07
N ALA A 126 36.89 -12.53 14.82
CA ALA A 126 36.82 -12.51 16.26
C ALA A 126 35.40 -12.80 16.79
N PRO A 127 35.23 -13.70 17.78
CA PRO A 127 33.95 -13.94 18.44
C PRO A 127 33.61 -12.76 19.35
N GLY A 128 32.62 -11.94 18.95
CA GLY A 128 32.15 -10.82 19.78
C GLY A 128 31.55 -9.60 19.05
N SER A 129 31.43 -9.60 17.71
CA SER A 129 30.94 -8.42 16.98
C SER A 129 29.56 -7.98 17.45
N SER A 130 29.47 -6.78 18.01
CA SER A 130 28.23 -6.14 18.41
C SER A 130 27.39 -5.76 17.18
N ILE A 131 26.08 -5.51 17.34
CA ILE A 131 25.24 -4.97 16.25
C ILE A 131 25.85 -3.69 15.64
N PRO A 132 26.37 -2.74 16.45
CA PRO A 132 27.13 -1.59 15.94
C PRO A 132 28.29 -1.97 15.01
N ASP A 133 29.07 -3.00 15.34
CA ASP A 133 30.23 -3.39 14.52
C ASP A 133 29.83 -3.92 13.13
N ASN A 134 28.71 -4.64 13.05
CA ASN A 134 28.20 -5.18 11.79
C ASN A 134 27.54 -4.10 10.93
N LEU A 135 26.78 -3.18 11.55
CA LEU A 135 26.24 -2.01 10.87
C LEU A 135 27.36 -1.09 10.38
N HIS A 136 28.39 -0.86 11.19
CA HIS A 136 29.53 -0.02 10.81
C HIS A 136 30.35 -0.63 9.66
N ARG A 137 30.60 -1.95 9.67
CA ARG A 137 31.29 -2.64 8.56
C ARG A 137 30.45 -2.66 7.30
N PHE A 138 29.15 -2.93 7.41
CA PHE A 138 28.23 -2.82 6.28
C PHE A 138 28.22 -1.39 5.74
N ALA A 139 28.09 -0.39 6.61
CA ALA A 139 28.13 1.02 6.26
C ALA A 139 29.41 1.42 5.56
N LEU A 140 30.57 0.92 6.01
CA LEU A 140 31.85 1.24 5.39
C LEU A 140 31.90 0.73 3.95
N VAL A 141 31.49 -0.52 3.71
CA VAL A 141 31.44 -1.09 2.36
C VAL A 141 30.41 -0.36 1.49
N TYR A 142 29.23 -0.08 2.06
CA TYR A 142 28.11 0.51 1.34
C TYR A 142 28.34 2.00 0.99
N LYS A 143 28.80 2.80 1.95
CA LYS A 143 29.12 4.23 1.78
C LYS A 143 30.26 4.46 0.79
N THR A 144 31.24 3.55 0.76
CA THR A 144 32.40 3.67 -0.12
C THR A 144 32.09 3.24 -1.55
N TRP A 145 31.20 2.25 -1.75
CA TRP A 145 30.95 1.66 -3.06
C TRP A 145 29.64 2.11 -3.71
N PHE A 146 28.70 2.62 -2.92
CA PHE A 146 27.31 2.85 -3.34
C PHE A 146 26.72 4.15 -2.77
N ARG A 147 27.53 5.19 -2.52
CA ARG A 147 27.09 6.44 -1.85
C ARG A 147 25.74 6.97 -2.37
N GLN A 148 25.60 7.12 -3.68
CA GLN A 148 24.36 7.64 -4.29
C GLN A 148 23.17 6.68 -4.15
N ALA A 149 23.39 5.38 -4.33
CA ALA A 149 22.35 4.37 -4.10
C ALA A 149 21.98 4.24 -2.61
N THR A 150 22.93 4.52 -1.71
CA THR A 150 22.69 4.56 -0.26
C THR A 150 21.78 5.71 0.10
N GLU A 151 22.05 6.91 -0.42
CA GLU A 151 21.22 8.09 -0.19
C GLU A 151 19.78 7.84 -0.69
N SER A 152 19.59 7.38 -1.93
CA SER A 152 18.25 7.04 -2.45
C SER A 152 17.55 5.93 -1.66
N MET A 153 18.28 4.94 -1.16
CA MET A 153 17.70 3.89 -0.33
C MET A 153 17.27 4.37 1.07
N LEU A 154 17.95 5.39 1.60
CA LEU A 154 17.61 6.00 2.88
C LEU A 154 16.47 7.01 2.77
N GLU A 155 16.05 7.43 1.57
CA GLU A 155 14.96 8.40 1.40
C GLU A 155 13.58 7.84 1.82
N SER A 156 13.32 6.53 1.68
CA SER A 156 12.05 5.89 2.04
C SER A 156 12.20 4.50 2.67
N PRO A 157 12.82 4.39 3.86
CA PRO A 157 12.89 3.13 4.60
C PRO A 157 11.51 2.64 5.00
N CYS A 158 11.20 1.40 4.66
CA CYS A 158 10.08 0.66 5.25
C CYS A 158 10.63 -0.11 6.45
N LEU A 159 10.29 0.32 7.67
CA LEU A 159 10.75 -0.31 8.89
C LEU A 159 9.82 -1.47 9.25
N ASP A 160 10.03 -2.63 8.61
CA ASP A 160 9.26 -3.82 8.92
C ASP A 160 9.85 -4.54 10.14
N PHE A 161 9.29 -4.25 11.32
CA PHE A 161 9.68 -4.91 12.56
C PHE A 161 9.01 -6.29 12.64
N VAL A 162 9.79 -7.32 12.30
CA VAL A 162 9.38 -8.72 12.52
C VAL A 162 9.05 -8.90 14.02
N TYR A 163 7.91 -9.55 14.31
CA TYR A 163 7.29 -9.75 15.62
C TYR A 163 8.21 -10.07 16.83
N ASP A 164 9.44 -10.55 16.61
CA ASP A 164 10.39 -10.94 17.66
C ASP A 164 11.45 -9.87 18.03
N LEU A 165 11.49 -8.74 17.32
CA LEU A 165 12.44 -7.67 17.65
C LEU A 165 11.87 -6.83 18.78
N ARG A 166 12.31 -7.13 20.01
CA ARG A 166 12.05 -6.31 21.20
C ARG A 166 12.36 -4.83 20.91
N GLU A 167 11.43 -3.95 21.29
CA GLU A 167 11.41 -2.48 21.21
C GLU A 167 12.79 -1.81 21.27
N LEU A 168 13.57 -2.14 22.30
CA LEU A 168 14.90 -1.60 22.54
C LEU A 168 15.89 -1.78 21.36
N LYS A 169 15.71 -2.82 20.54
CA LYS A 169 16.59 -3.08 19.39
C LYS A 169 16.27 -2.17 18.21
N ALA A 170 15.01 -1.83 18.02
CA ALA A 170 14.58 -1.02 16.90
C ALA A 170 15.04 0.45 17.07
N ALA A 171 14.88 1.02 18.27
CA ALA A 171 15.44 2.34 18.58
C ALA A 171 16.96 2.38 18.47
N LYS A 172 17.67 1.42 19.09
CA LYS A 172 19.12 1.33 18.95
C LYS A 172 19.56 1.16 17.49
N THR A 173 18.72 0.56 16.65
CA THR A 173 19.00 0.47 15.21
C THR A 173 18.82 1.82 14.54
N LEU A 174 17.76 2.57 14.84
CA LEU A 174 17.55 3.91 14.31
C LEU A 174 18.62 4.89 14.79
N GLU A 175 18.96 4.89 16.07
CA GLU A 175 20.08 5.67 16.63
C GLU A 175 21.42 5.28 15.98
N ALA A 176 21.68 3.98 15.80
CA ALA A 176 22.89 3.52 15.13
C ALA A 176 22.88 3.91 13.64
N MET A 177 21.72 3.87 12.98
CA MET A 177 21.59 4.32 11.59
C MET A 177 21.83 5.81 11.49
N ASP A 178 21.30 6.60 12.42
CA ASP A 178 21.53 8.04 12.47
C ASP A 178 23.00 8.37 12.72
N GLY A 179 23.61 7.78 13.75
CA GLY A 179 25.03 8.00 14.07
C GLY A 179 25.99 7.55 12.96
N VAL A 180 25.63 6.57 12.14
CA VAL A 180 26.50 6.04 11.08
C VAL A 180 26.23 6.67 9.71
N PHE A 181 24.96 6.92 9.38
CA PHE A 181 24.53 7.35 8.05
C PHE A 181 23.99 8.77 8.00
N ASN A 182 23.89 9.47 9.15
CA ASN A 182 23.17 10.74 9.25
C ASN A 182 21.73 10.60 8.72
N PHE A 183 21.11 9.49 9.12
CA PHE A 183 19.82 9.00 8.64
C PHE A 183 18.77 10.12 8.58
N GLY A 184 18.65 10.93 9.64
CA GLY A 184 17.66 12.00 9.73
C GLY A 184 17.76 13.06 8.62
N VAL A 185 18.94 13.28 8.06
CA VAL A 185 19.14 14.27 6.97
C VAL A 185 18.69 13.73 5.61
N HIS A 186 18.67 12.42 5.43
CA HIS A 186 18.35 11.80 4.14
C HIS A 186 16.92 11.29 4.04
N VAL A 187 16.32 10.91 5.17
CA VAL A 187 15.00 10.27 5.18
C VAL A 187 13.90 11.28 4.89
N ARG A 188 13.06 10.97 3.90
CA ARG A 188 11.92 11.79 3.49
C ARG A 188 10.58 11.13 3.78
N HIS A 189 10.54 9.80 3.81
CA HIS A 189 9.36 9.03 4.15
C HIS A 189 9.68 7.92 5.15
N ILE A 190 8.85 7.76 6.17
CA ILE A 190 8.92 6.63 7.12
C ILE A 190 7.54 5.97 7.21
N ASP A 191 7.49 4.65 7.09
CA ASP A 191 6.32 3.82 7.40
C ASP A 191 6.63 2.91 8.60
N ILE A 192 5.89 3.10 9.70
CA ILE A 192 6.09 2.46 10.99
C ILE A 192 4.88 1.58 11.33
N PRO A 193 4.99 0.26 11.21
CA PRO A 193 4.01 -0.68 11.75
C PRO A 193 4.26 -0.85 13.26
N LEU A 194 3.47 -0.19 14.11
CA LEU A 194 3.51 -0.29 15.56
C LEU A 194 2.69 -1.48 16.04
N TRP A 195 3.27 -2.68 16.07
CA TRP A 195 2.61 -3.84 16.69
C TRP A 195 3.00 -3.99 18.16
N HIS A 196 4.23 -3.59 18.53
CA HIS A 196 4.83 -3.69 19.87
C HIS A 196 6.00 -2.70 19.98
N PHE A 197 5.78 -1.39 19.79
CA PHE A 197 6.88 -0.41 19.73
C PHE A 197 6.61 0.82 20.57
N ASP A 198 7.35 0.97 21.67
CA ASP A 198 7.32 2.15 22.53
C ASP A 198 7.60 3.43 21.74
N VAL A 199 6.62 4.33 21.73
CA VAL A 199 6.61 5.55 20.90
C VAL A 199 7.50 6.65 21.50
N GLU A 200 7.92 6.53 22.77
CA GLU A 200 8.94 7.45 23.33
C GLU A 200 10.21 7.48 22.47
N LEU A 201 10.53 6.34 21.83
CA LEU A 201 11.67 6.18 20.94
C LEU A 201 11.49 6.86 19.58
N LEU A 202 10.25 7.17 19.18
CA LEU A 202 10.01 8.01 18.00
C LEU A 202 10.23 9.49 18.32
N GLY A 203 9.98 9.91 19.57
CA GLY A 203 10.22 11.28 20.00
C GLY A 203 11.69 11.69 19.95
N SER A 204 12.63 10.73 19.95
CA SER A 204 14.06 10.99 19.79
C SER A 204 14.52 11.05 18.32
N LEU A 205 13.65 10.76 17.35
CA LEU A 205 13.98 10.82 15.94
C LEU A 205 14.06 12.27 15.47
N TRP A 206 15.28 12.78 15.32
CA TRP A 206 15.53 14.06 14.66
C TRP A 206 15.71 13.86 13.15
N CYS A 207 14.61 13.97 12.40
CA CYS A 207 14.62 13.81 10.94
C CYS A 207 14.19 15.11 10.24
N PRO A 208 15.08 16.11 10.10
CA PRO A 208 14.71 17.43 9.60
C PRO A 208 14.23 17.44 8.14
N SER A 209 14.61 16.42 7.37
CA SER A 209 14.20 16.21 5.97
C SER A 209 12.94 15.36 5.81
N LEU A 210 12.36 14.86 6.92
CA LEU A 210 11.17 14.02 6.87
C LEU A 210 9.99 14.84 6.36
N ARG A 211 9.41 14.40 5.24
CA ARG A 211 8.27 15.05 4.58
C ARG A 211 6.99 14.25 4.76
N SER A 212 7.09 12.95 4.98
CA SER A 212 5.95 12.07 5.17
C SER A 212 6.19 11.03 6.27
N LEU A 213 5.18 10.83 7.11
CA LEU A 213 5.19 9.83 8.17
C LEU A 213 3.88 9.04 8.14
N LYS A 214 4.01 7.72 8.16
CA LYS A 214 2.90 6.78 8.32
C LYS A 214 3.11 5.94 9.57
N ILE A 215 2.12 5.89 10.42
CA ILE A 215 2.08 5.09 11.63
C ILE A 215 0.84 4.18 11.53
N ASN A 216 1.07 2.87 11.54
CA ASN A 216 0.01 1.86 11.57
C ASN A 216 0.11 1.09 12.88
N GLU A 217 -0.76 1.38 13.82
CA GLU A 217 -0.85 0.69 15.08
C GLU A 217 -1.65 -0.61 14.93
N GLY A 218 -1.11 -1.70 15.45
CA GLY A 218 -1.71 -3.03 15.36
C GLY A 218 -3.06 -3.11 16.08
N CYS A 219 -3.95 -3.97 15.58
CA CYS A 219 -5.35 -4.05 16.02
C CYS A 219 -5.59 -4.74 17.39
N ASP A 220 -4.64 -4.78 18.33
CA ASP A 220 -4.89 -5.41 19.63
C ASP A 220 -5.74 -4.51 20.54
N LEU A 221 -7.05 -4.57 20.35
CA LEU A 221 -8.07 -3.76 21.05
C LEU A 221 -7.97 -3.79 22.59
N ARG A 222 -7.30 -4.81 23.14
CA ARG A 222 -7.16 -5.02 24.60
C ARG A 222 -6.02 -4.22 25.22
N LYS A 223 -5.10 -3.70 24.42
CA LYS A 223 -3.97 -2.91 24.91
C LYS A 223 -4.27 -1.43 24.85
N GLN A 224 -3.63 -0.67 25.75
CA GLN A 224 -3.61 0.78 25.64
C GLN A 224 -2.91 1.18 24.34
N PRO A 225 -3.28 2.32 23.74
CA PRO A 225 -2.60 2.82 22.57
C PRO A 225 -1.11 3.01 22.91
N ILE A 226 -0.28 2.46 22.05
CA ILE A 226 1.17 2.47 22.18
C ILE A 226 1.69 3.88 21.85
N CYS A 227 0.98 4.61 20.99
CA CYS A 227 1.30 5.97 20.59
C CYS A 227 0.66 7.02 21.51
N ASN A 228 1.48 7.82 22.18
CA ASN A 228 1.02 8.97 22.97
C ASN A 228 1.23 10.31 22.24
N LEU A 229 0.49 11.33 22.67
CA LEU A 229 0.51 12.66 22.05
C LEU A 229 1.85 13.38 22.25
N GLU A 230 2.54 13.15 23.36
CA GLU A 230 3.83 13.74 23.68
C GLU A 230 4.91 13.32 22.70
N SER A 231 4.92 12.05 22.32
CA SER A 231 5.87 11.51 21.34
C SER A 231 5.56 12.02 19.94
N LEU A 232 4.27 12.08 19.56
CA LEU A 232 3.89 12.71 18.28
C LEU A 232 4.30 14.18 18.24
N ALA A 233 4.11 14.94 19.32
CA ALA A 233 4.55 16.33 19.40
C ALA A 233 6.06 16.46 19.22
N ALA A 234 6.84 15.58 19.85
CA ALA A 234 8.29 15.54 19.71
C ALA A 234 8.71 15.26 18.25
N ILE A 235 8.04 14.33 17.56
CA ILE A 235 8.29 14.06 16.13
C ILE A 235 8.00 15.29 15.28
N PHE A 236 6.84 15.94 15.46
CA PHE A 236 6.47 17.13 14.68
C PHE A 236 7.43 18.30 14.95
N HIS A 237 7.93 18.41 16.18
CA HIS A 237 8.99 19.37 16.51
C HIS A 237 10.31 19.04 15.80
N GLY A 238 10.70 17.77 15.78
CA GLY A 238 11.93 17.29 15.12
C GLY A 238 11.87 17.24 13.60
N CYS A 239 10.68 17.28 13.01
CA CYS A 239 10.43 17.13 11.58
C CYS A 239 9.69 18.36 11.00
N PRO A 240 10.30 19.55 10.96
CA PRO A 240 9.63 20.79 10.54
C PRO A 240 9.17 20.80 9.07
N GLN A 241 9.71 19.90 8.24
CA GLN A 241 9.35 19.72 6.82
C GLN A 241 8.24 18.69 6.60
N LEU A 242 7.66 18.13 7.67
CA LEU A 242 6.59 17.16 7.57
C LEU A 242 5.35 17.81 6.94
N ILE A 243 4.92 17.27 5.81
CA ILE A 243 3.76 17.74 5.03
C ILE A 243 2.71 16.65 4.83
N GLY A 244 3.02 15.38 5.11
CA GLY A 244 2.07 14.28 5.06
C GLY A 244 2.12 13.44 6.33
N PHE A 245 1.00 13.28 7.00
CA PHE A 245 0.88 12.46 8.19
C PHE A 245 -0.29 11.49 8.07
N HIS A 246 -0.03 10.22 8.33
CA HIS A 246 -1.05 9.18 8.39
C HIS A 246 -0.91 8.42 9.70
N PHE A 247 -1.96 8.43 10.50
CA PHE A 247 -2.11 7.61 11.69
C PHE A 247 -3.31 6.68 11.48
N SER A 248 -3.09 5.38 11.63
CA SER A 248 -4.14 4.38 11.64
C SER A 248 -3.95 3.50 12.87
N GLY A 249 -4.99 3.31 13.67
CA GLY A 249 -4.88 2.54 14.90
C GLY A 249 -6.22 2.11 15.48
N PRO A 250 -6.21 1.22 16.48
CA PRO A 250 -7.43 0.81 17.14
C PRO A 250 -8.05 1.96 17.95
N ARG A 251 -7.24 2.87 18.49
CA ARG A 251 -7.65 3.95 19.41
C ARG A 251 -6.91 5.24 19.05
N ALA A 252 -7.48 6.40 19.40
CA ALA A 252 -6.78 7.66 19.20
C ALA A 252 -5.59 7.76 20.18
N PRO A 253 -4.49 8.46 19.81
CA PRO A 253 -3.37 8.67 20.73
C PRO A 253 -3.83 9.32 22.03
N ILE A 254 -3.27 8.89 23.16
CA ILE A 254 -3.60 9.46 24.48
C ILE A 254 -2.48 10.42 24.87
N GLY A 255 -2.83 11.56 25.46
CA GLY A 255 -1.86 12.45 26.12
C GLY A 255 -2.27 12.73 27.54
N ASP A 256 -1.36 13.31 28.29
CA ASP A 256 -1.64 13.75 29.66
C ASP A 256 -2.76 14.81 29.68
N GLN A 257 -3.48 14.90 30.80
CA GLN A 257 -4.46 15.95 30.99
C GLN A 257 -3.79 17.32 30.87
N GLY A 258 -4.35 18.20 30.03
CA GLY A 258 -3.75 19.52 29.76
C GLY A 258 -2.72 19.52 28.63
N PHE A 259 -2.48 18.39 27.95
CA PHE A 259 -1.51 18.32 26.85
C PHE A 259 -1.81 19.36 25.77
N TRP A 260 -3.07 19.53 25.36
CA TRP A 260 -3.45 20.41 24.25
C TRP A 260 -3.35 21.91 24.58
N GLU A 261 -3.36 22.25 25.87
CA GLU A 261 -3.14 23.58 26.44
C GLU A 261 -1.66 23.84 26.72
N SER A 262 -0.82 22.80 26.74
CA SER A 262 0.62 22.92 26.95
C SER A 262 1.34 23.52 25.74
N GLU A 263 2.59 23.93 25.96
CA GLU A 263 3.50 24.36 24.88
C GLU A 263 3.70 23.25 23.84
N LYS A 264 3.86 21.99 24.28
CA LYS A 264 3.99 20.83 23.38
C LYS A 264 2.74 20.65 22.51
N GLY A 265 1.55 20.76 23.10
CA GLY A 265 0.29 20.70 22.37
C GLY A 265 0.15 21.82 21.35
N THR A 266 0.56 23.04 21.71
CA THR A 266 0.56 24.19 20.80
C THR A 266 1.49 23.97 19.59
N HIS A 267 2.70 23.46 19.84
CA HIS A 267 3.63 23.10 18.76
C HIS A 267 3.08 21.99 17.87
N PHE A 268 2.46 20.98 18.48
CA PHE A 268 1.84 19.89 17.74
C PHE A 268 0.70 20.39 16.85
N LYS A 269 -0.20 21.24 17.36
CA LYS A 269 -1.26 21.88 16.56
C LYS A 269 -0.69 22.68 15.38
N ARG A 270 0.37 23.46 15.60
CA ARG A 270 1.09 24.18 14.51
C ARG A 270 1.75 23.24 13.50
N GLY A 271 2.18 22.07 13.96
CA GLY A 271 2.70 21.01 13.12
C GLY A 271 1.63 20.36 12.25
N ILE A 272 0.41 20.19 12.77
CA ILE A 272 -0.73 19.68 12.00
C ILE A 272 -1.19 20.72 10.96
N SER A 273 -1.22 22.00 11.32
CA SER A 273 -1.77 23.06 10.46
C SER A 273 -0.98 23.34 9.17
N ARG A 274 0.27 22.86 9.09
CA ARG A 274 1.12 22.93 7.87
C ARG A 274 1.00 21.73 6.95
N LEU A 275 0.28 20.69 7.36
CA LEU A 275 0.18 19.46 6.58
C LEU A 275 -0.62 19.71 5.29
N ARG A 276 -0.19 19.06 4.21
CA ARG A 276 -0.93 18.94 2.94
C ARG A 276 -1.76 17.66 2.89
N LEU A 277 -1.36 16.64 3.65
CA LEU A 277 -2.12 15.39 3.82
C LEU A 277 -2.19 15.05 5.30
N LEU A 278 -3.42 14.89 5.80
CA LEU A 278 -3.70 14.37 7.13
C LEU A 278 -4.68 13.20 7.03
N THR A 279 -4.26 12.04 7.52
CA THR A 279 -5.13 10.87 7.68
C THR A 279 -5.10 10.43 9.13
N VAL A 280 -6.27 10.38 9.77
CA VAL A 280 -6.46 9.84 11.11
C VAL A 280 -7.58 8.82 11.04
N GLU A 281 -7.22 7.54 11.09
CA GLU A 281 -8.16 6.42 11.04
C GLU A 281 -8.16 5.70 12.37
N VAL A 282 -9.27 5.78 13.11
CA VAL A 282 -9.40 5.11 14.39
C VAL A 282 -10.55 4.11 14.33
N LEU A 283 -10.32 2.88 14.79
CA LEU A 283 -11.35 1.84 14.74
C LEU A 283 -12.35 1.94 15.90
N MET A 284 -11.87 2.32 17.08
CA MET A 284 -12.66 2.47 18.29
C MET A 284 -12.81 3.94 18.63
N VAL A 285 -14.02 4.33 18.97
CA VAL A 285 -14.29 5.71 19.37
C VAL A 285 -14.15 5.84 20.88
N ASP A 286 -12.91 5.68 21.32
CA ASP A 286 -12.47 6.26 22.57
C ASP A 286 -11.72 7.56 22.28
N ASN A 287 -11.78 8.50 23.23
CA ASN A 287 -11.05 9.76 23.16
C ASN A 287 -11.44 10.68 21.95
N THR A 288 -12.74 10.90 21.79
CA THR A 288 -13.30 11.85 20.80
C THR A 288 -12.71 13.25 20.91
N GLN A 289 -12.32 13.69 22.12
CA GLN A 289 -11.67 14.98 22.34
C GLN A 289 -10.33 15.10 21.60
N THR A 290 -9.52 14.04 21.57
CA THR A 290 -8.28 14.06 20.80
C THR A 290 -8.55 14.22 19.31
N LEU A 291 -9.54 13.49 18.77
CA LEU A 291 -9.95 13.63 17.37
C LEU A 291 -10.47 15.03 17.07
N MET A 292 -11.24 15.64 17.98
CA MET A 292 -11.65 17.05 17.87
C MET A 292 -10.44 17.97 17.75
N HIS A 293 -9.43 17.81 18.60
CA HIS A 293 -8.25 18.66 18.55
C HIS A 293 -7.39 18.45 17.29
N PHE A 294 -7.33 17.24 16.73
CA PHE A 294 -6.74 17.02 15.40
C PHE A 294 -7.48 17.83 14.33
N ASN A 295 -8.81 17.80 14.36
CA ASN A 295 -9.66 18.50 13.40
C ASN A 295 -9.59 20.03 13.56
N GLU A 296 -9.56 20.53 14.79
CA GLU A 296 -9.36 21.96 15.11
C GLU A 296 -7.99 22.47 14.66
N ALA A 297 -6.97 21.61 14.61
CA ALA A 297 -5.61 21.96 14.23
C ALA A 297 -5.37 21.96 12.71
N VAL A 298 -6.35 21.54 11.91
CA VAL A 298 -6.27 21.59 10.44
C VAL A 298 -6.07 23.03 9.97
N GLY A 299 -5.11 23.24 9.07
CA GLY A 299 -4.79 24.55 8.51
C GLY A 299 -5.08 24.65 7.01
N ALA A 300 -4.83 25.84 6.46
CA ALA A 300 -5.23 26.19 5.11
C ALA A 300 -4.46 25.45 4.00
N GLU A 301 -3.29 24.89 4.31
CA GLU A 301 -2.43 24.16 3.35
C GLU A 301 -2.93 22.73 3.07
N LEU A 302 -3.95 22.26 3.80
CA LEU A 302 -4.42 20.89 3.70
C LEU A 302 -5.11 20.65 2.35
N GLU A 303 -4.56 19.73 1.56
CA GLU A 303 -5.09 19.33 0.25
C GLU A 303 -5.86 18.01 0.30
N GLN A 304 -5.50 17.14 1.25
CA GLN A 304 -6.21 15.90 1.52
C GLN A 304 -6.44 15.70 3.02
N TRP A 305 -7.67 15.33 3.34
CA TRP A 305 -8.06 15.00 4.69
C TRP A 305 -8.87 13.71 4.72
N VAL A 306 -8.44 12.77 5.55
CA VAL A 306 -9.21 11.58 5.94
C VAL A 306 -9.45 11.71 7.44
N GLY A 307 -10.62 12.25 7.77
CA GLY A 307 -10.99 12.66 9.11
C GLY A 307 -11.86 11.63 9.83
N ASP A 308 -11.69 11.60 11.15
CA ASP A 308 -12.54 10.85 12.07
C ASP A 308 -12.93 11.74 13.26
N GLY A 309 -13.83 11.25 14.12
CA GLY A 309 -14.27 11.92 15.34
C GLY A 309 -15.60 12.67 15.20
N PRO A 310 -15.93 13.58 16.14
CA PRO A 310 -17.23 14.25 16.17
C PRO A 310 -17.48 15.10 14.93
N TRP A 311 -18.68 14.97 14.35
CA TRP A 311 -19.08 15.62 13.10
C TRP A 311 -18.87 17.15 13.10
N ALA A 312 -19.19 17.84 14.19
CA ALA A 312 -19.01 19.29 14.28
C ALA A 312 -17.54 19.72 14.10
N SER A 313 -16.60 18.97 14.69
CA SER A 313 -15.16 19.24 14.52
C SER A 313 -14.71 18.97 13.08
N GLN A 314 -15.30 17.96 12.43
CA GLN A 314 -15.04 17.63 11.05
C GLN A 314 -15.48 18.73 10.08
N ILE A 315 -16.67 19.31 10.30
CA ILE A 315 -17.17 20.48 9.56
C ILE A 315 -16.18 21.64 9.68
N GLN A 316 -15.75 21.92 10.92
CA GLN A 316 -14.82 22.99 11.20
C GLN A 316 -13.45 22.77 10.52
N ALA A 317 -12.95 21.53 10.45
CA ALA A 317 -11.72 21.22 9.72
C ALA A 317 -11.84 21.52 8.23
N VAL A 318 -12.94 21.09 7.60
CA VAL A 318 -13.22 21.35 6.17
C VAL A 318 -13.32 22.86 5.90
N ALA A 319 -14.01 23.61 6.77
CA ALA A 319 -14.17 25.05 6.62
C ALA A 319 -12.86 25.84 6.74
N GLN A 320 -11.88 25.32 7.48
CA GLN A 320 -10.57 25.96 7.67
C GLN A 320 -9.56 25.61 6.55
N ALA A 321 -9.88 24.65 5.68
CA ALA A 321 -9.00 24.15 4.63
C ALA A 321 -9.51 24.55 3.23
N PRO A 322 -9.34 25.82 2.79
CA PRO A 322 -9.79 26.27 1.48
C PRO A 322 -9.09 25.55 0.30
N ASN A 323 -7.90 24.99 0.53
CA ASN A 323 -7.16 24.22 -0.49
C ASN A 323 -7.53 22.73 -0.50
N LEU A 324 -8.51 22.30 0.29
CA LEU A 324 -8.91 20.90 0.40
C LEU A 324 -9.52 20.42 -0.92
N LYS A 325 -8.82 19.48 -1.58
CA LYS A 325 -9.22 18.88 -2.85
C LYS A 325 -9.81 17.50 -2.67
N ARG A 326 -9.35 16.76 -1.64
CA ARG A 326 -9.73 15.37 -1.38
C ARG A 326 -10.20 15.22 0.05
N LEU A 327 -11.46 14.81 0.21
CA LEU A 327 -12.10 14.64 1.50
C LEU A 327 -12.55 13.19 1.65
N ALA A 328 -12.17 12.54 2.75
CA ALA A 328 -12.81 11.31 3.20
C ALA A 328 -13.29 11.50 4.64
N VAL A 329 -14.59 11.31 4.84
CA VAL A 329 -15.25 11.47 6.13
C VAL A 329 -15.60 10.09 6.68
N ARG A 330 -15.20 9.85 7.92
CA ARG A 330 -15.66 8.74 8.74
C ARG A 330 -16.41 9.27 9.93
N ALA A 331 -17.53 8.65 10.26
CA ALA A 331 -18.37 8.97 11.40
C ALA A 331 -18.42 7.76 12.34
N THR A 332 -17.26 7.27 12.77
CA THR A 332 -17.17 6.11 13.67
C THR A 332 -17.82 6.36 15.03
N ALA A 333 -18.05 7.63 15.40
CA ALA A 333 -18.24 8.10 16.79
C ALA A 333 -19.66 8.18 17.35
N ALA A 334 -20.70 7.86 16.58
CA ALA A 334 -22.07 7.99 17.09
C ALA A 334 -22.79 6.64 17.03
N PRO A 335 -22.90 5.88 18.14
CA PRO A 335 -23.76 4.69 18.20
C PRO A 335 -25.25 5.04 17.98
N PHE A 336 -25.61 6.33 17.96
CA PHE A 336 -26.97 6.81 17.73
C PHE A 336 -26.91 8.12 16.93
N PHE A 337 -26.88 8.03 15.60
CA PHE A 337 -27.08 9.16 14.68
C PHE A 337 -28.51 9.68 14.81
N ASN A 338 -28.75 10.49 15.83
CA ASN A 338 -29.95 11.29 16.00
C ASN A 338 -29.51 12.75 16.19
N GLY A 339 -29.35 13.48 15.09
CA GLY A 339 -29.51 14.94 15.18
C GLY A 339 -28.57 15.83 14.38
N VAL A 340 -27.52 15.35 13.73
CA VAL A 340 -26.67 16.26 12.97
C VAL A 340 -27.22 16.45 11.56
N ARG A 341 -27.96 17.56 11.38
CA ARG A 341 -28.53 18.02 10.11
C ARG A 341 -27.59 18.95 9.33
N ASP A 342 -26.40 19.22 9.87
CA ASP A 342 -25.55 20.30 9.36
C ASP A 342 -24.68 19.86 8.18
N ASN A 343 -24.72 20.69 7.13
CA ASN A 343 -24.16 20.45 5.81
C ASN A 343 -22.63 20.67 5.80
N ILE A 344 -21.85 19.62 6.09
CA ILE A 344 -20.37 19.63 6.08
C ILE A 344 -19.76 20.28 4.84
N ILE A 345 -20.41 20.11 3.69
CA ILE A 345 -19.72 20.25 2.40
C ILE A 345 -19.94 21.62 1.75
N LEU A 346 -20.62 22.55 2.43
CA LEU A 346 -20.85 23.90 1.91
C LEU A 346 -19.61 24.82 1.90
N HIS A 347 -18.49 24.39 2.48
CA HIS A 347 -17.41 25.32 2.84
C HIS A 347 -16.19 25.32 1.90
N THR A 348 -16.07 24.37 0.97
CA THR A 348 -14.94 24.35 0.03
C THR A 348 -15.40 24.01 -1.39
N THR A 349 -15.19 24.97 -2.29
CA THR A 349 -15.46 24.82 -3.73
C THR A 349 -14.35 24.07 -4.45
N ALA A 350 -13.20 23.84 -3.79
CA ALA A 350 -12.02 23.21 -4.38
C ALA A 350 -12.07 21.66 -4.39
N LEU A 351 -13.10 21.06 -3.77
CA LEU A 351 -13.24 19.61 -3.70
C LEU A 351 -13.40 18.99 -5.10
N THR A 352 -12.51 18.06 -5.38
CA THR A 352 -12.49 17.23 -6.60
C THR A 352 -12.79 15.77 -6.29
N SER A 353 -12.58 15.34 -5.05
CA SER A 353 -12.76 13.95 -4.61
C SER A 353 -13.40 13.93 -3.23
N VAL A 354 -14.54 13.24 -3.10
CA VAL A 354 -15.28 13.11 -1.84
C VAL A 354 -15.59 11.65 -1.57
N ARG A 355 -15.29 11.21 -0.34
CA ARG A 355 -15.61 9.86 0.18
C ARG A 355 -16.41 9.98 1.47
N LEU A 356 -17.61 9.46 1.48
CA LEU A 356 -18.52 9.42 2.63
C LEU A 356 -18.62 7.96 3.05
N LEU A 357 -17.71 7.53 3.92
CA LEU A 357 -17.50 6.09 4.14
C LEU A 357 -18.63 5.48 4.98
N ASP A 358 -19.11 6.21 5.98
CA ASP A 358 -20.11 5.75 6.93
C ASP A 358 -21.52 6.27 6.57
N PRO A 359 -22.59 5.61 7.05
CA PRO A 359 -23.96 6.08 6.85
C PRO A 359 -24.20 7.47 7.47
N ILE A 360 -24.83 8.34 6.69
CA ILE A 360 -25.21 9.70 7.09
C ILE A 360 -26.74 9.77 7.19
N GLN A 361 -27.24 10.13 8.37
CA GLN A 361 -28.66 10.38 8.55
C GLN A 361 -29.12 11.56 7.69
N GLY A 362 -30.21 11.38 6.96
CA GLY A 362 -30.73 12.42 6.08
C GLY A 362 -29.87 12.70 4.85
N PHE A 363 -29.03 11.74 4.44
CA PHE A 363 -28.17 11.86 3.26
C PHE A 363 -28.94 12.31 2.02
N ALA A 364 -30.10 11.71 1.73
CA ALA A 364 -30.90 12.05 0.55
C ALA A 364 -31.30 13.54 0.50
N GLN A 365 -31.62 14.16 1.64
CA GLN A 365 -31.99 15.58 1.71
C GLN A 365 -30.77 16.50 1.54
N ASN A 366 -29.59 16.08 2.01
CA ASN A 366 -28.37 16.89 2.01
C ASN A 366 -27.49 16.69 0.76
N PHE A 367 -27.66 15.57 0.06
CA PHE A 367 -26.92 15.23 -1.15
C PHE A 367 -27.01 16.30 -2.28
N PRO A 368 -28.16 16.93 -2.55
CA PRO A 368 -28.25 18.03 -3.51
C PRO A 368 -27.36 19.22 -3.15
N LEU A 369 -27.29 19.55 -1.85
CA LEU A 369 -26.51 20.68 -1.32
C LEU A 369 -25.01 20.38 -1.41
N LEU A 370 -24.61 19.15 -1.12
CA LEU A 370 -23.26 18.65 -1.31
C LEU A 370 -22.78 18.82 -2.75
N LEU A 371 -23.58 18.37 -3.72
CA LEU A 371 -23.26 18.51 -5.14
C LEU A 371 -23.27 19.97 -5.60
N ALA A 372 -24.12 20.82 -5.00
CA ALA A 372 -24.14 22.25 -5.29
C ALA A 372 -22.86 22.96 -4.82
N ALA A 373 -22.32 22.55 -3.68
CA ALA A 373 -21.12 23.14 -3.10
C ALA A 373 -19.81 22.67 -3.72
N CYS A 374 -19.81 21.52 -4.40
CA CYS A 374 -18.63 20.97 -5.07
C CYS A 374 -18.76 21.03 -6.61
N PRO A 375 -18.66 22.21 -7.25
CA PRO A 375 -18.81 22.35 -8.70
C PRO A 375 -17.66 21.72 -9.50
N HIS A 376 -16.57 21.30 -8.84
CA HIS A 376 -15.41 20.66 -9.47
C HIS A 376 -15.27 19.18 -9.12
N LEU A 377 -16.31 18.57 -8.53
CA LEU A 377 -16.29 17.17 -8.14
C LEU A 377 -16.11 16.26 -9.36
N ASP A 378 -15.10 15.39 -9.30
CA ASP A 378 -14.72 14.44 -10.33
C ASP A 378 -14.82 12.98 -9.82
N GLU A 379 -14.55 12.78 -8.54
CA GLU A 379 -14.63 11.47 -7.88
C GLU A 379 -15.60 11.53 -6.70
N LEU A 380 -16.58 10.64 -6.68
CA LEU A 380 -17.55 10.52 -5.60
C LEU A 380 -17.69 9.07 -5.14
N ASP A 381 -17.39 8.82 -3.88
CA ASP A 381 -17.64 7.56 -3.18
C ASP A 381 -18.62 7.83 -2.04
N VAL A 382 -19.87 7.44 -2.20
CA VAL A 382 -20.89 7.63 -1.16
C VAL A 382 -20.87 6.51 -0.11
N GLY A 383 -19.93 5.54 -0.22
CA GLY A 383 -19.75 4.48 0.76
C GLY A 383 -21.06 3.78 1.11
N GLU A 384 -21.42 3.81 2.38
CA GLU A 384 -22.64 3.17 2.89
C GLU A 384 -23.94 3.96 2.67
N ASN A 385 -23.86 5.14 2.07
CA ASN A 385 -24.99 6.01 1.79
C ASN A 385 -25.73 5.60 0.50
N HIS A 386 -27.04 5.80 0.50
CA HIS A 386 -27.91 5.44 -0.62
C HIS A 386 -28.26 6.67 -1.46
N ILE A 387 -28.06 6.57 -2.78
CA ILE A 387 -28.51 7.59 -3.75
C ILE A 387 -29.86 7.11 -4.30
N ASP A 388 -30.92 7.83 -3.97
CA ASP A 388 -32.26 7.58 -4.49
C ASP A 388 -32.43 8.16 -5.92
N ASP A 389 -33.61 8.01 -6.51
CA ASP A 389 -33.90 8.51 -7.86
C ASP A 389 -33.69 10.01 -7.98
N ALA A 390 -34.12 10.78 -6.97
CA ALA A 390 -33.91 12.22 -6.92
C ALA A 390 -32.42 12.58 -6.92
N GLY A 391 -31.61 11.84 -6.16
CA GLY A 391 -30.16 11.99 -6.14
C GLY A 391 -29.51 11.73 -7.50
N PHE A 392 -29.94 10.70 -8.22
CA PHE A 392 -29.44 10.42 -9.57
C PHE A 392 -29.89 11.45 -10.62
N GLU A 393 -31.12 11.95 -10.53
CA GLU A 393 -31.58 13.05 -11.38
C GLU A 393 -30.72 14.30 -11.18
N ILE A 394 -30.36 14.61 -9.93
CA ILE A 394 -29.46 15.73 -9.62
C ILE A 394 -28.04 15.46 -10.11
N LEU A 395 -27.50 14.26 -9.95
CA LEU A 395 -26.21 13.87 -10.55
C LEU A 395 -26.23 14.04 -12.08
N GLY A 396 -27.37 13.77 -12.71
CA GLY A 396 -27.62 14.01 -14.12
C GLY A 396 -27.48 15.49 -14.53
N GLN A 397 -27.58 16.44 -13.61
CA GLN A 397 -27.48 17.89 -13.88
C GLN A 397 -26.08 18.46 -13.58
N ARG A 398 -25.18 17.67 -13.00
CA ARG A 398 -23.89 18.12 -12.44
C ARG A 398 -22.70 17.78 -13.38
N PRO A 399 -21.47 18.25 -13.06
CA PRO A 399 -20.29 17.93 -13.85
C PRO A 399 -20.09 16.42 -14.02
N HIS A 400 -19.46 16.05 -15.13
CA HIS A 400 -19.21 14.65 -15.44
C HIS A 400 -18.16 14.06 -14.48
N LEU A 401 -18.58 13.10 -13.66
CA LEU A 401 -17.69 12.35 -12.78
C LEU A 401 -16.80 11.40 -13.61
N ALA A 402 -15.52 11.29 -13.23
CA ALA A 402 -14.64 10.22 -13.67
C ALA A 402 -14.81 8.95 -12.81
N LEU A 403 -15.25 9.08 -11.56
CA LEU A 403 -15.53 7.96 -10.66
C LEU A 403 -16.84 8.18 -9.91
N LEU A 404 -17.71 7.17 -9.94
CA LEU A 404 -18.88 7.08 -9.07
C LEU A 404 -18.88 5.73 -8.35
N ARG A 405 -18.77 5.74 -7.02
CA ARG A 405 -18.87 4.55 -6.19
C ARG A 405 -20.06 4.70 -5.25
N ALA A 406 -21.12 3.96 -5.53
CA ALA A 406 -22.33 3.97 -4.73
C ALA A 406 -22.75 2.52 -4.43
N PRO A 407 -22.01 1.75 -3.62
CA PRO A 407 -22.32 0.33 -3.41
C PRO A 407 -23.68 0.12 -2.72
N GLY A 408 -24.13 1.10 -1.94
CA GLY A 408 -25.35 1.03 -1.16
C GLY A 408 -25.25 0.02 -0.02
N THR A 409 -25.85 0.32 1.12
CA THR A 409 -26.08 -0.67 2.15
C THR A 409 -27.42 -1.34 1.92
N GLY A 410 -27.45 -2.66 1.87
CA GLY A 410 -28.69 -3.44 1.71
C GLY A 410 -29.64 -3.38 2.90
N TYR A 411 -29.49 -2.37 3.78
CA TYR A 411 -30.31 -2.13 4.96
C TYR A 411 -31.51 -1.22 4.66
N TYR A 412 -31.44 -0.39 3.62
CA TYR A 412 -32.52 0.54 3.28
C TYR A 412 -33.39 -0.03 2.15
N GLN A 413 -34.71 0.02 2.37
CA GLN A 413 -35.73 -0.49 1.43
C GLN A 413 -35.93 0.39 0.19
N HIS A 414 -35.19 1.48 0.06
CA HIS A 414 -35.28 2.35 -1.10
C HIS A 414 -34.46 1.77 -2.24
N THR A 415 -35.13 1.48 -3.34
CA THR A 415 -34.55 0.97 -4.56
C THR A 415 -34.55 2.09 -5.58
N THR A 416 -33.37 2.40 -6.12
CA THR A 416 -33.25 3.29 -7.27
C THR A 416 -33.81 2.58 -8.50
N GLU A 417 -34.67 3.25 -9.25
CA GLU A 417 -35.20 2.73 -10.50
C GLU A 417 -34.10 2.60 -11.56
N ILE A 418 -34.19 1.52 -12.34
CA ILE A 418 -33.21 1.17 -13.36
C ILE A 418 -33.19 2.23 -14.47
N ASP A 419 -34.36 2.75 -14.81
CA ASP A 419 -34.53 3.79 -15.81
C ASP A 419 -33.81 5.08 -15.39
N THR A 420 -33.84 5.41 -14.10
CA THR A 420 -33.08 6.53 -13.54
C THR A 420 -31.57 6.33 -13.66
N VAL A 421 -31.06 5.15 -13.29
CA VAL A 421 -29.63 4.83 -13.40
C VAL A 421 -29.18 4.82 -14.87
N THR A 422 -29.92 4.17 -15.76
CA THR A 422 -29.59 4.11 -17.20
C THR A 422 -29.66 5.48 -17.87
N LYS A 423 -30.62 6.33 -17.49
CA LYS A 423 -30.69 7.73 -17.92
C LYS A 423 -29.46 8.52 -17.45
N TYR A 424 -29.06 8.38 -16.18
CA TYR A 424 -27.82 8.99 -15.68
C TYR A 424 -26.59 8.55 -16.50
N LEU A 425 -26.43 7.25 -16.72
CA LEU A 425 -25.30 6.69 -17.49
C LEU A 425 -25.31 7.21 -18.94
N THR A 426 -26.48 7.35 -19.54
CA THR A 426 -26.63 7.90 -20.89
C THR A 426 -26.22 9.37 -20.95
N LEU A 427 -26.60 10.17 -19.95
CA LEU A 427 -26.29 11.59 -19.89
C LEU A 427 -24.83 11.87 -19.51
N ARG A 428 -24.26 11.06 -18.60
CA ARG A 428 -23.00 11.39 -17.91
C ARG A 428 -21.89 10.37 -18.07
N GLY A 429 -22.15 9.19 -18.62
CA GLY A 429 -21.22 8.06 -18.68
C GLY A 429 -19.92 8.32 -19.45
N LYS A 430 -19.88 9.33 -20.33
CA LYS A 430 -18.74 9.54 -21.23
C LYS A 430 -17.39 9.69 -20.51
N LYS A 431 -17.36 10.30 -19.32
CA LYS A 431 -16.12 10.44 -18.53
C LYS A 431 -15.91 9.33 -17.51
N LEU A 432 -16.92 8.50 -17.22
CA LEU A 432 -16.80 7.48 -16.20
C LEU A 432 -15.71 6.47 -16.58
N SER A 433 -14.75 6.33 -15.67
CA SER A 433 -13.66 5.36 -15.73
C SER A 433 -13.83 4.25 -14.70
N ARG A 434 -14.45 4.56 -13.56
CA ARG A 434 -14.67 3.64 -12.44
C ARG A 434 -16.09 3.80 -11.93
N LEU A 435 -16.81 2.68 -11.85
CA LEU A 435 -18.22 2.68 -11.46
C LEU A 435 -18.52 1.56 -10.49
N THR A 436 -19.12 1.88 -9.34
CA THR A 436 -19.80 0.89 -8.49
C THR A 436 -21.26 1.30 -8.41
N LEU A 437 -22.13 0.40 -8.84
CA LEU A 437 -23.57 0.64 -8.88
C LEU A 437 -24.23 0.38 -7.52
N PRO A 438 -25.33 1.08 -7.22
CA PRO A 438 -26.14 0.80 -6.02
C PRO A 438 -26.66 -0.62 -6.03
N PHE A 439 -26.75 -1.18 -4.83
CA PHE A 439 -27.46 -2.42 -4.62
C PHE A 439 -28.95 -2.22 -4.96
N CYS A 440 -29.34 -2.63 -6.17
CA CYS A 440 -30.73 -2.72 -6.57
C CYS A 440 -31.29 -4.06 -6.08
N HIS A 441 -32.36 -4.04 -5.27
CA HIS A 441 -33.07 -5.23 -4.84
C HIS A 441 -33.90 -5.83 -5.99
N TYR A 442 -33.25 -6.40 -7.00
CA TYR A 442 -33.98 -7.12 -8.05
C TYR A 442 -33.29 -8.43 -8.42
N HIS A 443 -34.03 -9.52 -8.24
CA HIS A 443 -33.70 -10.85 -8.76
C HIS A 443 -33.91 -10.95 -10.28
N GLU A 444 -34.31 -9.86 -10.93
CA GLU A 444 -34.64 -9.81 -12.34
C GLU A 444 -33.39 -9.63 -13.19
N ALA A 445 -33.10 -10.63 -14.02
CA ALA A 445 -31.96 -10.62 -14.92
C ALA A 445 -31.98 -9.44 -15.92
N ARG A 446 -33.16 -8.87 -16.20
CA ARG A 446 -33.34 -7.75 -17.13
C ARG A 446 -32.65 -6.46 -16.67
N THR A 447 -32.45 -6.27 -15.37
CA THR A 447 -31.78 -5.09 -14.84
C THR A 447 -30.32 -5.00 -15.27
N GLY A 448 -29.57 -6.10 -15.13
CA GLY A 448 -28.18 -6.15 -15.54
C GLY A 448 -28.00 -5.93 -17.04
N GLU A 449 -28.94 -6.43 -17.85
CA GLU A 449 -28.93 -6.23 -19.30
C GLU A 449 -29.12 -4.76 -19.70
N ALA A 450 -30.11 -4.08 -19.14
CA ALA A 450 -30.38 -2.67 -19.43
C ALA A 450 -29.19 -1.77 -19.06
N ILE A 451 -28.59 -2.01 -17.88
CA ILE A 451 -27.41 -1.25 -17.43
C ILE A 451 -26.20 -1.56 -18.33
N ALA A 452 -25.94 -2.82 -18.66
CA ALA A 452 -24.85 -3.18 -19.55
C ALA A 452 -25.01 -2.51 -20.93
N ALA A 453 -26.22 -2.50 -21.49
CA ALA A 453 -26.51 -1.81 -22.75
C ALA A 453 -26.26 -0.30 -22.68
N ALA A 454 -26.65 0.34 -21.56
CA ALA A 454 -26.38 1.77 -21.33
C ALA A 454 -24.88 2.06 -21.23
N LEU A 455 -24.11 1.23 -20.50
CA LEU A 455 -22.65 1.37 -20.37
C LEU A 455 -21.93 1.22 -21.71
N ILE A 456 -22.29 0.19 -22.49
CA ILE A 456 -21.75 -0.04 -23.84
C ILE A 456 -21.91 1.21 -24.72
N THR A 457 -23.07 1.86 -24.62
CA THR A 457 -23.42 2.99 -25.48
C THR A 457 -22.77 4.29 -25.00
N SER A 458 -22.60 4.45 -23.69
CA SER A 458 -22.41 5.77 -23.09
C SER A 458 -21.12 5.92 -22.28
N ALA A 459 -20.43 4.83 -21.92
CA ALA A 459 -19.24 4.84 -21.06
C ALA A 459 -18.01 4.17 -21.73
N PRO A 460 -17.50 4.71 -22.86
CA PRO A 460 -16.39 4.10 -23.61
C PRO A 460 -15.04 4.10 -22.85
N ASN A 461 -14.91 4.94 -21.83
CA ASN A 461 -13.69 5.08 -21.02
C ASN A 461 -13.70 4.21 -19.75
N LEU A 462 -14.70 3.36 -19.59
CA LEU A 462 -14.87 2.54 -18.39
C LEU A 462 -13.74 1.49 -18.29
N VAL A 463 -12.98 1.55 -17.20
CA VAL A 463 -11.87 0.64 -16.87
C VAL A 463 -12.31 -0.39 -15.84
N MET A 464 -13.08 0.03 -14.84
CA MET A 464 -13.57 -0.87 -13.79
C MET A 464 -15.06 -0.62 -13.55
N VAL A 465 -15.82 -1.71 -13.46
CA VAL A 465 -17.22 -1.66 -13.04
C VAL A 465 -17.49 -2.72 -11.98
N ASP A 466 -18.19 -2.36 -10.92
CA ASP A 466 -18.69 -3.29 -9.92
C ASP A 466 -20.22 -3.23 -9.88
N PHE A 467 -20.83 -4.33 -10.29
CA PHE A 467 -22.27 -4.54 -10.24
C PHE A 467 -22.73 -5.05 -8.87
N GLY A 468 -21.80 -5.30 -7.95
CA GLY A 468 -22.09 -5.81 -6.61
C GLY A 468 -22.83 -7.14 -6.68
N LYS A 469 -24.09 -7.12 -6.24
CA LYS A 469 -24.97 -8.31 -6.21
C LYS A 469 -25.97 -8.35 -7.37
N LEU A 470 -25.88 -7.43 -8.33
CA LEU A 470 -26.79 -7.41 -9.47
C LEU A 470 -26.58 -8.65 -10.33
N ARG A 471 -27.68 -9.31 -10.72
CA ARG A 471 -27.65 -10.41 -11.68
C ARG A 471 -27.48 -9.86 -13.08
N MET A 472 -26.55 -10.44 -13.83
CA MET A 472 -26.29 -10.06 -15.21
C MET A 472 -26.23 -11.32 -16.08
N PRO A 473 -27.04 -11.41 -17.16
CA PRO A 473 -26.92 -12.48 -18.13
C PRO A 473 -25.52 -12.55 -18.71
N VAL A 474 -25.00 -13.77 -18.90
CA VAL A 474 -23.67 -14.03 -19.44
C VAL A 474 -23.49 -13.39 -20.82
N ASP A 475 -24.53 -13.36 -21.64
CA ASP A 475 -24.46 -12.79 -23.00
C ASP A 475 -24.40 -11.25 -22.99
N SER A 476 -25.12 -10.59 -22.09
CA SER A 476 -25.02 -9.14 -21.89
C SER A 476 -23.62 -8.76 -21.38
N LEU A 477 -23.06 -9.54 -20.46
CA LEU A 477 -21.69 -9.37 -19.96
C LEU A 477 -20.66 -9.57 -21.08
N ARG A 478 -20.80 -10.61 -21.92
CA ARG A 478 -19.96 -10.83 -23.11
C ARG A 478 -20.00 -9.65 -24.05
N ALA A 479 -21.20 -9.18 -24.39
CA ALA A 479 -21.41 -8.05 -25.27
C ALA A 479 -20.73 -6.78 -24.72
N MET A 480 -20.81 -6.57 -23.40
CA MET A 480 -20.16 -5.45 -22.72
C MET A 480 -18.63 -5.55 -22.80
N ILE A 481 -18.04 -6.68 -22.41
CA ILE A 481 -16.58 -6.90 -22.45
C ILE A 481 -16.03 -6.78 -23.89
N ALA A 482 -16.81 -7.22 -24.89
CA ALA A 482 -16.41 -7.11 -26.28
C ALA A 482 -16.41 -5.65 -26.78
N ARG A 483 -17.35 -4.83 -26.31
CA ARG A 483 -17.59 -3.47 -26.83
C ARG A 483 -16.95 -2.35 -26.01
N LEU A 484 -16.51 -2.61 -24.77
CA LEU A 484 -15.76 -1.66 -23.95
C LEU A 484 -14.26 -2.01 -24.01
N PRO A 485 -13.45 -1.29 -24.82
CA PRO A 485 -12.08 -1.70 -25.12
C PRO A 485 -11.12 -1.53 -23.94
N ASN A 486 -11.42 -0.60 -23.02
CA ASN A 486 -10.56 -0.27 -21.88
C ASN A 486 -10.95 -1.01 -20.60
N LEU A 487 -11.97 -1.88 -20.66
CA LEU A 487 -12.51 -2.55 -19.49
C LEU A 487 -11.55 -3.65 -19.01
N GLU A 488 -11.00 -3.48 -17.82
CA GLU A 488 -10.05 -4.41 -17.20
C GLU A 488 -10.71 -5.30 -16.14
N VAL A 489 -11.64 -4.74 -15.36
CA VAL A 489 -12.22 -5.42 -14.19
C VAL A 489 -13.74 -5.28 -14.17
N VAL A 490 -14.40 -6.43 -14.04
CA VAL A 490 -15.85 -6.54 -13.81
C VAL A 490 -16.12 -7.25 -12.49
N GLY A 491 -16.47 -6.45 -11.48
CA GLY A 491 -16.98 -6.87 -10.19
C GLY A 491 -18.38 -7.46 -10.31
N ILE A 492 -18.51 -8.77 -10.08
CA ILE A 492 -19.79 -9.46 -9.91
C ILE A 492 -19.68 -10.46 -8.76
N LYS A 493 -20.73 -10.60 -7.94
CA LYS A 493 -20.71 -11.56 -6.82
C LYS A 493 -20.81 -13.02 -7.26
N GLU A 494 -21.35 -13.30 -8.46
CA GLU A 494 -21.50 -14.67 -8.96
C GLU A 494 -20.15 -15.29 -9.39
N ARG A 495 -20.06 -16.63 -9.37
CA ARG A 495 -18.80 -17.38 -9.51
C ARG A 495 -18.05 -17.01 -10.79
N ARG A 496 -16.71 -17.06 -10.71
CA ARG A 496 -15.76 -16.82 -11.81
C ARG A 496 -16.25 -17.51 -13.09
N VAL A 497 -16.53 -16.72 -14.11
CA VAL A 497 -16.72 -17.19 -15.48
C VAL A 497 -15.34 -17.09 -16.15
N ASN A 498 -14.87 -18.16 -16.79
CA ASN A 498 -13.62 -18.13 -17.56
C ASN A 498 -13.88 -17.38 -18.88
N TRP A 499 -13.00 -16.43 -19.22
CA TRP A 499 -13.12 -15.59 -20.41
C TRP A 499 -11.88 -15.67 -21.31
N GLU A 500 -12.06 -15.34 -22.58
CA GLU A 500 -11.00 -15.39 -23.60
C GLU A 500 -10.14 -14.12 -23.67
N ARG A 501 -10.60 -12.98 -23.10
CA ARG A 501 -9.80 -11.75 -22.95
C ARG A 501 -9.22 -11.68 -21.55
N ASP A 502 -8.14 -10.90 -21.40
CA ASP A 502 -7.49 -10.56 -20.11
C ASP A 502 -8.35 -9.66 -19.19
N VAL A 503 -9.67 -9.77 -19.25
CA VAL A 503 -10.60 -9.04 -18.38
C VAL A 503 -10.89 -9.88 -17.15
N ARG A 504 -10.61 -9.33 -15.98
CA ARG A 504 -10.89 -10.01 -14.70
C ARG A 504 -12.37 -9.89 -14.39
N VAL A 505 -13.05 -11.02 -14.31
CA VAL A 505 -14.48 -11.08 -13.95
C VAL A 505 -14.67 -11.91 -12.68
N GLY A 506 -15.38 -11.32 -11.72
CA GLY A 506 -15.73 -11.97 -10.46
C GLY A 506 -15.70 -10.98 -9.30
N PRO A 507 -15.75 -11.46 -8.04
CA PRO A 507 -15.70 -10.58 -6.88
C PRO A 507 -14.40 -9.77 -6.88
N LEU A 508 -14.46 -8.48 -6.55
CA LEU A 508 -13.25 -7.65 -6.45
C LEU A 508 -12.33 -8.20 -5.35
N ASN A 509 -11.03 -8.26 -5.63
CA ASN A 509 -10.03 -8.53 -4.58
C ASN A 509 -9.71 -7.23 -3.80
N PRO A 510 -9.00 -7.30 -2.66
CA PRO A 510 -8.70 -6.10 -1.86
C PRO A 510 -7.92 -5.00 -2.61
N GLU A 511 -7.15 -5.35 -3.63
CA GLU A 511 -6.41 -4.37 -4.43
C GLU A 511 -7.34 -3.65 -5.41
N GLU A 512 -8.22 -4.37 -6.09
CA GLU A 512 -9.22 -3.79 -6.98
C GLU A 512 -10.24 -2.95 -6.22
N THR A 513 -10.63 -3.39 -5.02
CA THR A 513 -11.46 -2.58 -4.11
C THR A 513 -10.76 -1.26 -3.75
N ARG A 514 -9.43 -1.24 -3.66
CA ARG A 514 -8.66 0.01 -3.49
C ARG A 514 -8.58 0.82 -4.79
N ARG A 515 -8.37 0.17 -5.95
CA ARG A 515 -8.28 0.84 -7.27
C ARG A 515 -9.61 1.48 -7.70
N ILE A 516 -10.73 0.86 -7.38
CA ILE A 516 -12.08 1.37 -7.71
C ILE A 516 -12.51 2.53 -6.81
N ALA A 517 -11.87 2.71 -5.66
CA ALA A 517 -12.10 3.85 -4.78
C ALA A 517 -11.30 5.08 -5.25
N PRO A 518 -11.72 6.30 -4.90
CA PRO A 518 -10.96 7.51 -5.20
C PRO A 518 -9.55 7.41 -4.63
N MET A 519 -8.55 7.74 -5.45
CA MET A 519 -7.15 7.67 -5.01
C MET A 519 -6.81 8.93 -4.22
N GLY A 520 -6.18 8.74 -3.07
CA GLY A 520 -5.60 9.85 -2.33
C GLY A 520 -4.27 10.30 -2.93
N LEU A 521 -3.76 11.43 -2.46
CA LEU A 521 -2.36 11.79 -2.48
C LEU A 521 -1.54 10.63 -1.88
N ASP A 522 -0.49 10.25 -2.60
CA ASP A 522 0.46 9.25 -2.13
C ASP A 522 1.49 9.91 -1.22
N LEU A 523 1.66 9.36 -0.02
CA LEU A 523 2.61 9.82 0.99
C LEU A 523 4.07 9.84 0.49
N ARG A 524 4.46 8.85 -0.33
CA ARG A 524 5.81 8.76 -0.92
C ARG A 524 5.98 9.79 -2.03
N ALA A 525 4.97 9.99 -2.86
CA ALA A 525 4.99 11.05 -3.87
C ALA A 525 5.12 12.45 -3.21
N LEU A 526 4.38 12.71 -2.12
CA LEU A 526 4.54 13.94 -1.34
C LEU A 526 5.95 14.09 -0.76
N ALA A 527 6.54 12.98 -0.34
CA ALA A 527 7.92 12.96 0.12
C ALA A 527 8.96 13.19 -1.00
N GLY A 528 8.54 13.19 -2.27
CA GLY A 528 9.45 13.24 -3.41
C GLY A 528 10.31 11.98 -3.49
N VAL A 529 9.75 10.84 -3.08
CA VAL A 529 10.36 9.53 -3.19
C VAL A 529 9.52 8.74 -4.19
N ASP A 530 9.90 8.85 -5.46
CA ASP A 530 9.22 8.13 -6.53
C ASP A 530 9.44 6.62 -6.38
N VAL A 531 8.38 5.86 -6.63
CA VAL A 531 8.51 4.44 -6.94
C VAL A 531 8.90 4.38 -8.42
N VAL A 532 10.20 4.47 -8.70
CA VAL A 532 10.75 4.20 -10.04
C VAL A 532 10.50 2.75 -10.43
#